data_AF-G7J3J5-F1
#
_entry.id   AF-G7J3J5-F1
#
_cell.length_a   1.000
_cell.length_b   1.000
_cell.length_c   1.000
_cell.angle_alpha   90.00
_cell.angle_beta   90.00
_cell.angle_gamma   90.00
#
_symmetry.space_group_name_H-M   'P 1'
#
loop_
_entity.id
_entity.type
_entity.pdbx_description
1 polymer ?
#
loop_
_entity_poly.entity_id
_entity_poly.type
_entity_poly.pdbx_seq_one_letter_code
_entity_poly.pdbx_strand_id
1 'polypeptide(L)' 'MSRDYDYIKDLKNDLDIWKIGFGVLDSWIVIGSNENQHMKLIICDAKGDRVHVIYSLPPKEQAMKNTWVDSDSISADNE' A
#
# COMPACT_ATOMS: atom_id res chain seq x y z
N MET A 1 6.34 -20.96 5.79
CA MET A 1 6.79 -20.20 6.97
C MET A 1 6.52 -18.73 6.70
N SER A 2 5.75 -18.04 7.55
CA SER A 2 5.60 -16.58 7.43
C SER A 2 6.96 -15.93 7.68
N ARG A 3 7.43 -15.08 6.76
CA ARG A 3 8.62 -14.25 7.01
C ARG A 3 8.34 -13.32 8.19
N ASP A 4 9.33 -13.18 9.08
CA ASP A 4 9.30 -12.22 10.18
C ASP A 4 9.22 -10.78 9.65
N TYR A 5 8.79 -9.86 10.50
CA TYR A 5 8.74 -8.44 10.14
C TYR A 5 10.14 -7.81 10.24
N ASP A 6 10.50 -7.07 9.20
CA ASP A 6 11.68 -6.22 9.12
C ASP A 6 11.44 -4.86 9.82
N TYR A 7 12.52 -4.17 10.18
CA TYR A 7 12.50 -2.82 10.76
C TYR A 7 13.11 -1.81 9.79
N ILE A 8 12.67 -0.55 9.87
CA ILE A 8 12.98 0.48 8.86
C ILE A 8 14.49 0.75 8.74
N LYS A 9 15.21 0.81 9.86
CA LYS A 9 16.66 1.05 9.84
C LYS A 9 17.49 -0.18 9.50
N ASP A 10 16.89 -1.36 9.56
CA ASP A 10 17.55 -2.63 9.27
C ASP A 10 17.40 -3.02 7.79
N LEU A 11 16.66 -2.21 7.01
CA LEU A 11 16.51 -2.39 5.57
C LEU A 11 17.86 -2.23 4.86
N LYS A 12 18.24 -3.27 4.13
CA LYS A 12 19.46 -3.30 3.33
C LYS A 12 19.10 -3.19 1.85
N ASN A 13 19.91 -2.45 1.10
CA ASN A 13 19.72 -2.22 -0.34
C ASN A 13 19.99 -3.46 -1.22
N ASP A 14 20.36 -4.60 -0.64
CA ASP A 14 20.61 -5.87 -1.34
C ASP A 14 19.33 -6.70 -1.57
N LEU A 15 18.20 -6.26 -1.00
CA LEU A 15 16.89 -6.90 -1.16
C LEU A 15 15.92 -5.95 -1.85
N ASP A 16 15.14 -6.47 -2.80
CA ASP A 16 14.09 -5.70 -3.49
C ASP A 16 12.75 -5.68 -2.73
N ILE A 17 12.55 -6.59 -1.77
CA ILE A 17 11.27 -6.81 -1.07
C ILE A 17 11.49 -7.00 0.43
N TRP A 18 10.77 -6.22 1.23
CA TRP A 18 10.72 -6.28 2.69
C TRP A 18 9.29 -6.39 3.21
N LYS A 19 9.12 -6.91 4.43
CA LYS A 19 7.82 -7.00 5.10
C LYS A 19 7.89 -6.25 6.41
N ILE A 20 7.24 -5.09 6.53
CA ILE A 20 7.36 -4.22 7.70
C ILE A 20 6.01 -4.10 8.42
N GLY A 21 6.00 -4.23 9.74
CA GLY A 21 4.86 -3.87 10.57
C GLY A 21 4.96 -2.38 10.94
N PHE A 22 3.96 -1.57 10.58
CA PHE A 22 4.01 -0.13 10.79
C PHE A 22 2.68 0.45 11.27
N GLY A 23 2.77 1.56 12.00
CA GLY A 23 1.67 2.48 12.26
C GLY A 23 1.74 3.69 11.35
N VAL A 24 0.59 4.24 10.95
CA VAL A 24 0.52 5.51 10.21
C VAL A 24 0.42 6.66 11.22
N LEU A 25 1.36 7.59 11.16
CA LEU A 25 1.38 8.78 12.00
C LEU A 25 0.66 9.95 11.34
N ASP A 26 0.82 10.10 10.03
CA ASP A 26 0.17 11.14 9.23
C ASP A 26 0.01 10.67 7.78
N SER A 27 -1.00 11.17 7.07
CA SER A 27 -1.20 10.87 5.66
C SER A 27 -1.97 11.97 4.93
N TRP A 28 -1.59 12.22 3.68
CA TRP A 28 -2.28 13.17 2.83
C TRP A 28 -2.15 12.80 1.35
N ILE A 29 -3.13 13.22 0.55
CA ILE A 29 -3.14 13.05 -0.90
C ILE A 29 -2.51 14.29 -1.53
N VAL A 30 -1.58 14.07 -2.44
CA VAL A 30 -1.00 15.11 -3.29
C VAL A 30 -1.53 14.93 -4.71
N ILE A 31 -2.17 15.98 -5.22
CA ILE A 31 -2.68 16.04 -6.59
C ILE A 31 -1.68 16.82 -7.43
N GLY A 32 -1.02 16.14 -8.36
CA GLY A 32 -0.13 16.78 -9.33
C GLY A 32 -0.92 17.52 -10.41
N SER A 33 -0.25 18.42 -11.13
CA SER A 33 -0.84 19.22 -12.22
C SER A 33 -1.41 18.39 -13.37
N ASN A 34 -0.98 17.13 -13.51
CA ASN A 34 -1.32 16.24 -14.63
C ASN A 34 -2.35 15.16 -14.21
N GLU A 35 -3.20 15.46 -13.23
CA GLU A 35 -4.15 14.51 -12.61
C GLU A 35 -3.52 13.28 -11.93
N ASN A 36 -2.20 13.16 -11.95
CA ASN A 36 -1.46 12.15 -11.22
C ASN A 36 -1.61 12.38 -9.72
N GLN A 37 -2.23 11.43 -9.03
CA GLN A 37 -2.41 11.46 -7.59
C GLN A 37 -1.42 10.51 -6.93
N HIS A 38 -0.81 10.95 -5.83
CA HIS A 38 -0.04 10.07 -4.96
C HIS A 38 -0.39 10.35 -3.50
N MET A 39 -0.32 9.32 -2.68
CA MET A 39 -0.46 9.42 -1.24
C MET A 39 0.94 9.57 -0.62
N LYS A 40 1.07 10.53 0.29
CA LYS A 40 2.23 10.64 1.17
C LYS A 40 1.82 10.17 2.55
N LEU A 41 2.68 9.37 3.18
CA LEU A 41 2.48 8.87 4.53
C LEU A 41 3.74 9.11 5.36
N ILE A 42 3.55 9.41 6.63
CA ILE A 42 4.59 9.25 7.65
C ILE A 42 4.23 7.99 8.42
N ILE A 43 5.08 6.96 8.33
CA ILE A 43 4.88 5.70 9.05
C ILE A 43 5.95 5.54 10.14
N CYS A 44 5.63 4.76 11.17
CA CYS A 44 6.59 4.34 12.18
C CYS A 44 6.57 2.83 12.40
N ASP A 45 7.73 2.22 12.63
CA ASP A 45 7.83 0.82 13.03
C ASP A 45 7.72 0.65 14.56
N ALA A 46 7.77 -0.60 15.02
CA ALA A 46 7.67 -0.94 16.45
C ALA A 46 8.87 -0.44 17.29
N LYS A 47 10.00 -0.08 16.68
CA LYS A 47 11.15 0.53 17.36
C LYS A 47 10.99 2.06 17.47
N GLY A 48 9.97 2.62 16.81
CA GLY A 48 9.72 4.05 16.77
C GLY A 48 10.48 4.77 15.65
N ASP A 49 11.14 4.02 14.75
CA ASP A 49 11.79 4.60 13.58
C ASP A 49 10.74 5.09 12.60
N ARG A 50 10.97 6.26 11.98
CA ARG A 50 10.00 6.93 11.12
C ARG A 50 10.54 7.07 9.72
N VAL A 51 9.67 6.91 8.72
CA VAL A 51 10.01 7.13 7.32
C VAL A 51 8.86 7.78 6.57
N HIS A 52 9.21 8.57 5.56
CA HIS A 52 8.26 9.14 4.62
C HIS A 52 8.06 8.15 3.47
N VAL A 53 6.83 7.71 3.26
CA VAL A 53 6.45 6.81 2.17
C VAL A 53 5.64 7.57 1.13
N ILE A 54 5.96 7.32 -0.14
CA ILE A 54 5.21 7.84 -1.29
C ILE A 54 4.61 6.64 -2.01
N TYR A 55 3.29 6.60 -2.08
CA TYR A 55 2.53 5.59 -2.80
C TYR A 55 1.81 6.22 -3.99
N SER A 56 2.13 5.77 -5.20
CA SER A 56 1.43 6.21 -6.41
C SER A 56 0.04 5.58 -6.43
N LEU A 57 -1.00 6.42 -6.52
CA LEU A 57 -2.37 5.94 -6.70
C LEU A 57 -2.56 5.59 -8.18
N PRO A 58 -3.30 4.50 -8.50
CA PRO A 58 -3.66 4.23 -9.88
C PRO A 58 -4.46 5.41 -10.44
N PRO A 59 -4.37 5.69 -11.75
CA PRO A 59 -5.24 6.65 -12.41
C PRO A 59 -6.71 6.35 -12.07
N LYS A 60 -7.54 7.38 -11.87
CA LYS A 60 -8.96 7.23 -11.51
C LYS A 60 -9.72 6.27 -12.44
N GLU A 61 -9.33 6.18 -13.70
CA GLU A 61 -9.92 5.27 -14.69
C GLU A 61 -9.64 3.77 -14.38
N GLN A 62 -8.52 3.43 -13.74
CA GLN A 62 -8.23 2.05 -13.30
C GLN A 62 -8.88 1.73 -11.95
N ALA A 63 -9.04 2.72 -11.05
CA ALA A 63 -9.73 2.51 -9.78
C ALA A 63 -11.20 2.08 -9.99
N MET A 64 -11.89 2.68 -10.97
CA MET A 64 -13.26 2.27 -11.34
C MET A 64 -13.32 0.86 -11.96
N LYS A 65 -12.33 0.45 -12.76
CA LYS A 65 -12.30 -0.91 -13.35
C LYS A 65 -12.10 -2.00 -12.29
N ASN A 66 -11.33 -1.71 -11.25
CA ASN A 66 -11.04 -2.68 -10.17
C ASN A 66 -12.16 -2.77 -9.13
N THR A 67 -13.14 -1.87 -9.14
CA THR A 67 -14.30 -1.91 -8.23
C THR A 67 -15.42 -2.84 -8.76
N TRP A 68 -15.29 -3.36 -9.99
CA TRP A 68 -16.29 -4.24 -10.65
C TRP A 68 -15.83 -5.69 -10.84
N VAL A 69 -14.83 -6.15 -10.10
CA VAL A 69 -14.42 -7.57 -10.09
C VAL A 69 -14.59 -8.13 -8.69
N ASP A 70 -15.84 -8.26 -8.24
CA ASP A 70 -16.23 -9.08 -7.07
C ASP A 70 -17.75 -9.34 -7.02
N SER A 71 -18.39 -9.57 -8.18
CA SER A 71 -19.83 -9.93 -8.21
C SER A 71 -20.20 -11.15 -9.06
N ASP A 72 -19.26 -11.82 -9.73
CA ASP A 72 -19.57 -12.98 -10.59
C ASP A 72 -19.15 -14.35 -9.99
N SER A 73 -18.82 -14.40 -8.70
CA SER A 73 -18.51 -15.65 -7.97
C SER A 73 -19.60 -16.04 -6.95
N ILE A 74 -20.88 -15.93 -7.35
CA ILE A 74 -21.95 -16.75 -6.79
C ILE A 74 -22.39 -17.75 -7.87
N SER A 75 -21.79 -18.94 -7.81
CA SER A 75 -22.41 -20.13 -8.39
C SER A 75 -23.50 -20.59 -7.43
N ALA A 76 -24.75 -20.38 -7.80
CA ALA A 76 -25.86 -21.12 -7.19
C ALA A 76 -25.92 -22.48 -7.88
N ASP A 77 -25.35 -23.51 -7.24
CA ASP A 77 -25.70 -24.89 -7.53
C ASP A 77 -27.18 -25.06 -7.16
N ASN A 78 -28.04 -25.23 -8.17
CA ASN A 78 -29.38 -25.77 -7.97
C ASN A 78 -29.43 -27.12 -8.70
N GLU A 79 -29.89 -28.13 -7.94
CA GLU A 79 -30.04 -29.56 -8.27
C GLU A 79 -30.49 -29.91 -9.70
#